data_AF-A0A1I7YTD7-F1
#
_entry.id   AF-A0A1I7YTD7-F1
#
_cell.length_a   1.000
_cell.length_b   1.000
_cell.length_c   1.000
_cell.angle_alpha   90.00
_cell.angle_beta   90.00
_cell.angle_gamma   90.00
#
_symmetry.space_group_name_H-M   'P 1'
#
loop_
_entity.id
_entity.type
_entity.pdbx_description
1 polymer ?
#
loop_
_entity_poly.entity_id
_entity_poly.type
_entity_poly.pdbx_seq_one_letter_code
_entity_poly.pdbx_strand_id
1 'polypeptide(L)'
;MTTTLTRTTPTTTTTTTTTTTTPTTTTRPSTTTSTTTPSTTTSTTTPTTTTTTTTPTTTTSTTTTTTTTTTTTTTTTTTTTTTTTTTTTTTTSCVGPAMSTGVFVSNTVTNADVPLGPIGSNGNVVGSCFCTNGRYYYFRMQTSDTWPIILGSRMQAFNLNCAAACICTAQTCYTSSAPTNQYILSVFCSGGSCAMYAMIEAGNNGDGLIPVNGGPTVTFGQQLDSTGFTFLPITPTGPYLMVTAVGCGGCPVTPAGC
;
A
#
# COMPACT_ATOMS: atom_id res chain seq x y z
N MET A 1 71.76 -2.00 2.18
CA MET A 1 71.11 -2.17 0.87
C MET A 1 69.67 -1.70 1.03
N THR A 2 69.36 -0.50 0.55
CA THR A 2 68.09 0.19 0.80
C THR A 2 67.35 0.27 -0.53
N THR A 3 66.25 -0.46 -0.66
CA THR A 3 65.50 -0.58 -1.92
C THR A 3 64.39 0.46 -1.94
N THR A 4 64.54 1.48 -2.78
CA THR A 4 63.54 2.53 -2.99
C THR A 4 62.54 2.06 -4.05
N LEU A 5 61.26 1.91 -3.68
CA LEU A 5 60.17 1.58 -4.60
C LEU A 5 59.48 2.87 -5.08
N THR A 6 59.63 3.18 -6.36
CA THR A 6 58.97 4.29 -7.05
C THR A 6 57.55 3.88 -7.45
N ARG A 7 56.56 4.63 -6.94
CA ARG A 7 55.13 4.47 -7.22
C ARG A 7 54.76 5.25 -8.49
N THR A 8 54.36 4.54 -9.55
CA THR A 8 53.82 5.14 -10.79
C THR A 8 52.31 5.33 -10.67
N THR A 9 51.86 6.57 -10.86
CA THR A 9 50.45 6.96 -10.88
C THR A 9 49.84 6.65 -12.25
N PRO A 10 48.66 6.00 -12.35
CA PRO A 10 48.03 5.72 -13.63
C PRO A 10 47.39 6.99 -14.19
N THR A 11 47.66 7.27 -15.47
CA THR A 11 47.05 8.36 -16.22
C THR A 11 45.76 7.86 -16.89
N THR A 12 44.62 8.44 -16.53
CA THR A 12 43.32 8.11 -17.14
C THR A 12 43.11 8.97 -18.38
N THR A 13 43.06 8.34 -19.55
CA THR A 13 42.76 9.01 -20.83
C THR A 13 41.24 9.05 -21.05
N THR A 14 40.66 10.25 -20.94
CA THR A 14 39.25 10.49 -21.27
C THR A 14 39.10 10.64 -22.79
N THR A 15 38.37 9.72 -23.42
CA THR A 15 38.03 9.81 -24.85
C THR A 15 36.66 10.46 -25.00
N THR A 16 36.60 11.66 -25.56
CA THR A 16 35.36 12.39 -25.85
C THR A 16 34.88 12.02 -27.25
N THR A 17 33.79 11.26 -27.35
CA THR A 17 33.14 10.95 -28.63
C THR A 17 32.09 12.02 -28.92
N THR A 18 32.33 12.85 -29.94
CA THR A 18 31.39 13.87 -30.41
C THR A 18 30.48 13.26 -31.47
N THR A 19 29.21 13.03 -31.13
CA THR A 19 28.20 12.54 -32.07
C THR A 19 27.55 13.72 -32.78
N THR A 20 27.82 13.89 -34.06
CA THR A 20 27.17 14.88 -34.93
C THR A 20 25.79 14.39 -35.34
N THR A 21 24.73 15.05 -34.87
CA THR A 21 23.36 14.77 -35.30
C THR A 21 22.99 15.65 -36.49
N THR A 22 22.62 15.00 -37.61
CA THR A 22 22.07 15.62 -38.81
C THR A 22 20.63 16.10 -38.54
N PRO A 23 20.27 17.35 -38.87
CA PRO A 23 18.90 17.83 -38.69
C PRO A 23 18.00 17.29 -39.81
N THR A 24 17.07 16.39 -39.47
CA THR A 24 16.04 15.91 -40.39
C THR A 24 14.84 16.88 -40.34
N THR A 25 14.66 17.65 -41.41
CA THR A 25 13.51 18.55 -41.56
C THR A 25 12.26 17.72 -41.90
N THR A 26 11.35 17.59 -40.93
CA THR A 26 10.05 16.93 -41.14
C THR A 26 8.98 18.02 -41.33
N THR A 27 8.48 18.16 -42.55
CA THR A 27 7.33 19.00 -42.88
C THR A 27 6.05 18.41 -42.29
N ARG A 28 5.46 19.13 -41.34
CA ARG A 28 4.20 18.80 -40.66
C ARG A 28 3.00 19.18 -41.55
N PRO A 29 2.02 18.28 -41.77
CA PRO A 29 0.78 18.63 -42.45
C PRO A 29 -0.05 19.58 -41.57
N SER A 30 -0.55 20.65 -42.19
CA SER A 30 -1.39 21.67 -41.56
C SER A 30 -2.80 21.12 -41.40
N THR A 31 -3.21 20.83 -40.16
CA THR A 31 -4.58 20.47 -39.81
C THR A 31 -5.33 21.72 -39.37
N THR A 32 -6.31 22.13 -40.16
CA THR A 32 -7.27 23.18 -39.84
C THR A 32 -8.27 22.65 -38.81
N THR A 33 -8.19 23.16 -37.58
CA THR A 33 -9.17 22.87 -36.52
C THR A 33 -10.27 23.93 -36.57
N SER A 34 -11.48 23.52 -36.98
CA SER A 34 -12.69 24.34 -36.86
C SER A 34 -13.13 24.42 -35.41
N THR A 35 -13.14 25.63 -34.86
CA THR A 35 -13.61 25.97 -33.53
C THR A 35 -15.13 26.00 -33.51
N THR A 36 -15.78 24.94 -33.01
CA THR A 36 -17.20 24.97 -32.67
C THR A 36 -17.38 25.41 -31.22
N THR A 37 -17.95 26.60 -31.04
CA THR A 37 -18.33 27.21 -29.77
C THR A 37 -19.40 26.35 -29.07
N PRO A 38 -19.16 25.84 -27.84
CA PRO A 38 -20.20 25.16 -27.09
C PRO A 38 -21.21 26.17 -26.56
N SER A 39 -22.48 25.98 -26.91
CA SER A 39 -23.60 26.75 -26.36
C SER A 39 -23.91 26.26 -24.95
N THR A 40 -23.67 27.11 -23.96
CA THR A 40 -23.94 26.87 -22.54
C THR A 40 -25.44 26.98 -22.29
N THR A 41 -26.11 25.86 -22.02
CA THR A 41 -27.51 25.85 -21.59
C THR A 41 -27.54 25.82 -20.05
N THR A 42 -27.92 26.94 -19.44
CA THR A 42 -28.06 27.06 -17.98
C THR A 42 -29.41 26.52 -17.55
N SER A 43 -29.46 25.30 -17.00
CA SER A 43 -30.67 24.72 -16.41
C SER A 43 -30.77 25.11 -14.93
N THR A 44 -31.69 26.02 -14.63
CA THR A 44 -32.02 26.44 -13.27
C THR A 44 -32.86 25.36 -12.59
N THR A 45 -32.28 24.59 -11.68
CA THR A 45 -33.01 23.62 -10.84
C THR A 45 -33.46 24.27 -9.54
N THR A 46 -34.79 24.39 -9.38
CA THR A 46 -35.47 24.87 -8.16
C THR A 46 -35.25 23.89 -7.00
N PRO A 47 -34.80 24.33 -5.82
CA PRO A 47 -34.63 23.45 -4.67
C PRO A 47 -36.00 22.97 -4.16
N THR A 48 -36.20 21.66 -4.13
CA THR A 48 -37.42 21.04 -3.58
C THR A 48 -37.18 20.71 -2.11
N THR A 49 -37.78 21.51 -1.22
CA THR A 49 -37.72 21.32 0.23
C THR A 49 -38.58 20.11 0.61
N THR A 50 -37.95 19.01 1.03
CA THR A 50 -38.66 17.81 1.49
C THR A 50 -38.81 17.90 3.00
N THR A 51 -40.04 18.14 3.48
CA THR A 51 -40.39 18.19 4.89
C THR A 51 -40.69 16.79 5.40
N THR A 52 -39.81 16.21 6.21
CA THR A 52 -40.01 14.89 6.80
C THR A 52 -40.80 15.01 8.10
N THR A 53 -42.07 14.61 8.08
CA THR A 53 -42.93 14.56 9.27
C THR A 53 -42.62 13.28 10.07
N THR A 54 -41.98 13.40 11.22
CA THR A 54 -41.77 12.30 12.16
C THR A 54 -43.00 12.14 13.06
N THR A 55 -43.71 11.02 12.91
CA THR A 55 -44.79 10.59 13.80
C THR A 55 -44.21 10.04 15.11
N PRO A 56 -44.66 10.49 16.29
CA PRO A 56 -44.20 9.94 17.56
C PRO A 56 -44.76 8.52 17.77
N THR A 57 -43.88 7.53 17.86
CA THR A 57 -44.23 6.17 18.27
C THR A 57 -44.30 6.07 19.79
N THR A 58 -45.49 5.80 20.29
CA THR A 58 -45.79 5.53 21.70
C THR A 58 -45.34 4.09 22.04
N THR A 59 -44.28 3.95 22.84
CA THR A 59 -43.86 2.65 23.40
C THR A 59 -44.69 2.30 24.63
N THR A 60 -45.52 1.27 24.53
CA THR A 60 -46.26 0.67 25.64
C THR A 60 -45.38 -0.37 26.35
N SER A 61 -44.94 -0.09 27.57
CA SER A 61 -44.25 -1.07 28.42
C SER A 61 -45.25 -2.06 29.00
N THR A 62 -45.18 -3.32 28.59
CA THR A 62 -45.86 -4.44 29.25
C THR A 62 -44.99 -5.01 30.37
N THR A 63 -45.39 -4.75 31.61
CA THR A 63 -44.81 -5.36 32.81
C THR A 63 -45.26 -6.82 32.89
N THR A 64 -44.32 -7.75 32.71
CA THR A 64 -44.60 -9.20 32.81
C THR A 64 -44.20 -9.66 34.20
N THR A 65 -45.17 -10.10 35.00
CA THR A 65 -44.96 -10.60 36.36
C THR A 65 -44.47 -12.05 36.29
N THR A 66 -43.17 -12.26 36.46
CA THR A 66 -42.56 -13.60 36.46
C THR A 66 -42.74 -14.25 37.83
N THR A 67 -43.48 -15.35 37.89
CA THR A 67 -43.64 -16.17 39.09
C THR A 67 -42.40 -17.05 39.28
N THR A 68 -41.64 -16.80 40.35
CA THR A 68 -40.42 -17.57 40.67
C THR A 68 -40.79 -18.86 41.40
N THR A 69 -40.66 -20.01 40.75
CA THR A 69 -40.82 -21.34 41.38
C THR A 69 -39.47 -21.82 41.89
N THR A 70 -39.29 -21.84 43.21
CA THR A 70 -38.05 -22.29 43.85
C THR A 70 -37.96 -23.82 43.81
N THR A 71 -37.12 -24.36 42.91
CA THR A 71 -36.86 -25.80 42.80
C THR A 71 -35.53 -26.11 43.50
N THR A 72 -35.59 -26.76 44.66
CA THR A 72 -34.40 -27.18 45.42
C THR A 72 -33.75 -28.37 44.72
N THR A 73 -32.70 -28.11 43.94
CA THR A 73 -31.95 -29.15 43.22
C THR A 73 -30.70 -29.50 44.02
N THR A 74 -30.59 -30.76 44.46
CA THR A 74 -29.41 -31.26 45.18
C THR A 74 -28.30 -31.56 44.18
N THR A 75 -27.36 -30.63 44.04
CA THR A 75 -26.24 -30.75 43.10
C THR A 75 -25.14 -31.62 43.69
N THR A 76 -24.86 -32.77 43.08
CA THR A 76 -23.72 -33.63 43.41
C THR A 76 -22.47 -33.08 42.73
N THR A 77 -21.57 -32.48 43.51
CA THR A 77 -20.34 -31.86 43.00
C THR A 77 -19.34 -32.94 42.57
N THR A 78 -19.19 -33.16 41.25
CA THR A 78 -18.15 -34.04 40.70
C THR A 78 -16.95 -33.17 40.35
N THR A 79 -15.89 -33.24 41.17
CA THR A 79 -14.66 -32.49 40.96
C THR A 79 -13.89 -33.09 39.79
N THR A 80 -14.04 -32.51 38.59
CA THR A 80 -13.25 -32.89 37.41
C THR A 80 -11.95 -32.10 37.45
N THR A 81 -10.82 -32.80 37.63
CA THR A 81 -9.49 -32.18 37.62
C THR A 81 -9.08 -31.92 36.18
N THR A 82 -9.32 -30.71 35.68
CA THR A 82 -8.87 -30.28 34.35
C THR A 82 -7.39 -29.93 34.41
N THR A 83 -6.54 -30.76 33.79
CA THR A 83 -5.12 -30.45 33.62
C THR A 83 -4.96 -29.46 32.47
N THR A 84 -4.76 -28.18 32.79
CA THR A 84 -4.49 -27.14 31.80
C THR A 84 -3.02 -27.21 31.39
N THR A 85 -2.72 -27.73 30.20
CA THR A 85 -1.37 -27.67 29.63
C THR A 85 -1.13 -26.28 29.04
N THR A 86 -0.45 -25.42 29.80
CA THR A 86 0.01 -24.12 29.31
C THR A 86 1.17 -24.32 28.33
N THR A 87 0.88 -24.21 27.03
CA THR A 87 1.92 -24.20 26.00
C THR A 87 2.43 -22.78 25.87
N THR A 88 3.63 -22.51 26.39
CA THR A 88 4.29 -21.21 26.23
C THR A 88 4.89 -21.12 24.84
N THR A 89 4.14 -20.59 23.89
CA THR A 89 4.67 -20.28 22.55
C THR A 89 5.60 -19.08 22.65
N THR A 90 6.90 -19.31 22.52
CA THR A 90 7.89 -18.23 22.45
C THR A 90 7.76 -17.56 21.08
N THR A 91 7.01 -16.48 20.99
CA THR A 91 6.92 -15.66 19.77
C THR A 91 8.23 -14.91 19.60
N THR A 92 9.05 -15.36 18.64
CA THR A 92 10.20 -14.58 18.20
C THR A 92 9.67 -13.42 17.39
N SER A 93 9.55 -12.26 18.04
CA SER A 93 9.15 -11.04 17.34
C SER A 93 10.26 -10.66 16.35
N CYS A 94 9.90 -10.59 15.09
CA CYS A 94 10.67 -10.02 14.01
C CYS A 94 10.88 -8.53 14.30
N VAL A 95 11.99 -8.23 14.96
CA VAL A 95 12.43 -6.85 15.18
C VAL A 95 13.36 -6.48 14.03
N GLY A 96 12.96 -5.46 13.26
CA GLY A 96 13.79 -4.92 12.19
C GLY A 96 15.03 -4.21 12.73
N PRO A 97 16.07 -4.01 11.90
CA PRO A 97 17.15 -3.10 12.24
C PRO A 97 16.61 -1.71 12.61
N ALA A 98 17.34 -0.99 13.45
CA ALA A 98 17.03 0.42 13.70
C ALA A 98 16.89 1.16 12.37
N MET A 99 16.01 2.17 12.33
CA MET A 99 15.85 3.02 11.15
C MET A 99 15.37 2.29 9.89
N SER A 100 14.54 1.26 10.07
CA SER A 100 13.91 0.51 8.99
C SER A 100 12.39 0.40 9.15
N THR A 101 11.70 0.19 8.05
CA THR A 101 10.26 -0.10 8.04
C THR A 101 10.03 -1.51 7.51
N GLY A 102 9.27 -2.31 8.26
CA GLY A 102 8.90 -3.66 7.89
C GLY A 102 7.60 -3.72 7.11
N VAL A 103 7.52 -4.61 6.11
CA VAL A 103 6.27 -5.02 5.48
C VAL A 103 6.20 -6.55 5.44
N PHE A 104 5.05 -7.12 5.76
CA PHE A 104 4.82 -8.55 5.60
C PHE A 104 4.50 -8.86 4.14
N VAL A 105 5.20 -9.82 3.56
CA VAL A 105 4.92 -10.31 2.21
C VAL A 105 4.47 -11.77 2.33
N SER A 106 3.23 -12.04 1.93
CA SER A 106 2.68 -13.39 1.93
C SER A 106 3.49 -14.33 1.03
N ASN A 107 3.56 -15.60 1.39
CA ASN A 107 4.11 -16.66 0.55
C ASN A 107 3.34 -16.87 -0.76
N THR A 108 2.16 -16.26 -0.92
CA THR A 108 1.43 -16.25 -2.20
C THR A 108 2.04 -15.28 -3.22
N VAL A 109 2.92 -14.37 -2.79
CA VAL A 109 3.71 -13.51 -3.70
C VAL A 109 4.93 -14.29 -4.17
N THR A 110 5.02 -14.52 -5.48
CA THR A 110 6.12 -15.23 -6.13
C THR A 110 7.08 -14.25 -6.81
N ASN A 111 8.23 -14.76 -7.29
CA ASN A 111 9.17 -13.94 -8.08
C ASN A 111 8.56 -13.41 -9.38
N ALA A 112 7.54 -14.06 -9.93
CA ALA A 112 6.85 -13.58 -11.13
C ALA A 112 5.99 -12.33 -10.84
N ASP A 113 5.52 -12.20 -9.59
CA ASP A 113 4.69 -11.08 -9.15
C ASP A 113 5.51 -9.83 -8.78
N VAL A 114 6.85 -9.94 -8.79
CA VAL A 114 7.79 -8.84 -8.53
C VAL A 114 8.69 -8.58 -9.75
N PRO A 115 8.18 -7.84 -10.76
CA PRO A 115 8.81 -7.76 -12.09
C PRO A 115 10.19 -7.07 -12.09
N LEU A 116 10.53 -6.33 -11.03
CA LEU A 116 11.83 -5.69 -10.86
C LEU A 116 12.87 -6.58 -10.15
N GLY A 117 12.60 -7.89 -10.11
CA GLY A 117 13.43 -8.91 -9.48
C GLY A 117 12.99 -9.26 -8.05
N PRO A 118 13.62 -10.28 -7.44
CA PRO A 118 13.32 -10.68 -6.07
C PRO A 118 13.38 -9.50 -5.10
N ILE A 119 12.47 -9.47 -4.13
CA ILE A 119 12.45 -8.45 -3.08
C ILE A 119 13.83 -8.40 -2.41
N GLY A 120 14.48 -7.22 -2.47
CA GLY A 120 15.85 -7.01 -2.00
C GLY A 120 16.92 -6.86 -3.07
N SER A 121 16.59 -7.12 -4.35
CA SER A 121 17.58 -7.00 -5.44
C SER A 121 17.96 -5.54 -5.75
N ASN A 122 17.07 -4.57 -5.47
CA ASN A 122 17.32 -3.14 -5.69
C ASN A 122 17.86 -2.42 -4.43
N GLY A 123 18.57 -3.13 -3.56
CA GLY A 123 19.49 -2.54 -2.56
C GLY A 123 18.86 -1.94 -1.29
N ASN A 124 17.53 -1.86 -1.18
CA ASN A 124 16.88 -1.25 -0.01
C ASN A 124 16.51 -2.20 1.13
N VAL A 125 16.59 -3.52 0.95
CA VAL A 125 16.31 -4.46 2.04
C VAL A 125 17.50 -4.53 2.99
N VAL A 126 17.28 -4.19 4.25
CA VAL A 126 18.30 -4.20 5.33
C VAL A 126 18.18 -5.42 6.23
N GLY A 127 17.09 -6.18 6.11
CA GLY A 127 16.88 -7.40 6.87
C GLY A 127 15.60 -8.11 6.45
N SER A 128 15.46 -9.36 6.87
CA SER A 128 14.20 -10.09 6.71
C SER A 128 14.03 -11.12 7.82
N CYS A 129 12.78 -11.48 8.10
CA CYS A 129 12.41 -12.45 9.13
C CYS A 129 11.35 -13.40 8.60
N PHE A 130 11.55 -14.70 8.82
CA PHE A 130 10.62 -15.73 8.38
C PHE A 130 9.39 -15.77 9.27
N CYS A 131 8.24 -15.97 8.63
CA CYS A 131 6.95 -16.02 9.28
C CYS A 131 6.14 -17.21 8.78
N THR A 132 5.18 -17.66 9.59
CA THR A 132 4.13 -18.53 9.10
C THR A 132 3.39 -17.81 7.96
N ASN A 133 3.29 -18.44 6.79
CA ASN A 133 2.64 -17.90 5.58
C ASN A 133 3.33 -16.69 4.92
N GLY A 134 4.59 -16.41 5.21
CA GLY A 134 5.29 -15.32 4.51
C GLY A 134 6.64 -14.94 5.10
N ARG A 135 7.05 -13.71 4.82
CA ARG A 135 8.29 -13.13 5.33
C ARG A 135 8.12 -11.64 5.56
N TYR A 136 8.62 -11.14 6.69
CA TYR A 136 8.82 -9.70 6.87
C TYR A 136 10.09 -9.27 6.15
N TYR A 137 9.99 -8.21 5.38
CA TYR A 137 11.14 -7.53 4.78
C TYR A 137 11.26 -6.14 5.40
N TYR A 138 12.48 -5.79 5.82
CA TYR A 138 12.80 -4.49 6.39
C TYR A 138 13.55 -3.67 5.37
N PHE A 139 13.09 -2.44 5.15
CA PHE A 139 13.65 -1.55 4.15
C PHE A 139 14.30 -0.34 4.81
N ARG A 140 15.41 0.13 4.23
CA ARG A 140 16.08 1.35 4.66
C ARG A 140 15.14 2.55 4.48
N MET A 141 15.18 3.47 5.43
CA MET A 141 14.47 4.75 5.33
C MET A 141 14.80 5.50 4.03
N GLN A 142 13.84 6.27 3.53
CA GLN A 142 14.04 7.23 2.45
C GLN A 142 13.40 8.56 2.83
N THR A 143 14.02 9.67 2.44
CA THR A 143 13.53 11.03 2.70
C THR A 143 12.88 11.68 1.48
N SER A 144 12.90 11.01 0.33
CA SER A 144 12.26 11.51 -0.88
C SER A 144 10.75 11.34 -0.77
N ASP A 145 10.02 12.43 -0.97
CA ASP A 145 8.56 12.53 -0.86
C ASP A 145 7.86 12.56 -2.22
N THR A 146 8.57 12.37 -3.33
CA THR A 146 7.98 12.45 -4.67
C THR A 146 8.27 11.20 -5.49
N TRP A 147 7.23 10.64 -6.09
CA TRP A 147 7.33 9.44 -6.93
C TRP A 147 8.30 9.59 -8.11
N PRO A 148 8.36 10.71 -8.85
CA PRO A 148 9.35 10.88 -9.91
C PRO A 148 10.80 10.70 -9.43
N ILE A 149 11.15 11.20 -8.24
CA ILE A 149 12.51 11.03 -7.69
C ILE A 149 12.73 9.59 -7.23
N ILE A 150 11.75 8.99 -6.54
CA ILE A 150 11.80 7.59 -6.08
C ILE A 150 12.01 6.64 -7.27
N LEU A 151 11.19 6.77 -8.31
CA LEU A 151 11.25 5.92 -9.50
C LEU A 151 12.50 6.19 -10.33
N GLY A 152 12.85 7.46 -10.54
CA GLY A 152 14.03 7.86 -11.31
C GLY A 152 15.34 7.42 -10.67
N SER A 153 15.39 7.36 -9.34
CA SER A 153 16.56 6.94 -8.57
C SER A 153 16.52 5.48 -8.14
N ARG A 154 15.51 4.71 -8.57
CA ARG A 154 15.30 3.30 -8.22
C ARG A 154 15.22 3.04 -6.70
N MET A 155 14.63 3.97 -5.95
CA MET A 155 14.51 3.90 -4.48
C MET A 155 13.26 3.13 -3.99
N GLN A 156 12.43 2.64 -4.91
CA GLN A 156 11.29 1.79 -4.55
C GLN A 156 11.75 0.51 -3.82
N ALA A 157 10.91 0.03 -2.90
CA ALA A 157 11.10 -1.22 -2.19
C ALA A 157 10.94 -2.41 -3.16
N PHE A 158 9.78 -2.49 -3.82
CA PHE A 158 9.46 -3.46 -4.86
C PHE A 158 8.21 -3.02 -5.63
N ASN A 159 7.94 -3.66 -6.76
CA ASN A 159 6.68 -3.54 -7.50
C ASN A 159 5.91 -4.85 -7.32
N LEU A 160 4.62 -4.77 -7.00
CA LEU A 160 3.71 -5.89 -6.91
C LEU A 160 2.78 -5.86 -8.13
N ASN A 161 2.88 -6.89 -8.97
CA ASN A 161 2.09 -7.06 -10.17
C ASN A 161 1.47 -8.46 -10.17
N CYS A 162 0.26 -8.57 -9.62
CA CYS A 162 -0.50 -9.81 -9.67
C CYS A 162 -1.99 -9.53 -9.85
N ALA A 163 -2.67 -10.42 -10.58
CA ALA A 163 -4.05 -10.23 -11.03
C ALA A 163 -5.05 -10.04 -9.88
N ALA A 164 -4.74 -10.58 -8.70
CA ALA A 164 -5.55 -10.47 -7.48
C ALA A 164 -4.68 -10.00 -6.32
N ALA A 165 -4.04 -8.83 -6.47
CA ALA A 165 -3.27 -8.23 -5.40
C ALA A 165 -4.18 -7.85 -4.21
N CYS A 166 -3.66 -8.07 -3.00
CA CYS A 166 -4.21 -7.49 -1.79
C CYS A 166 -3.15 -6.75 -1.00
N ILE A 167 -3.50 -5.53 -0.56
CA ILE A 167 -2.65 -4.62 0.20
C ILE A 167 -3.37 -4.28 1.50
N CYS A 168 -2.73 -4.52 2.63
CA CYS A 168 -3.29 -4.24 3.95
C CYS A 168 -2.58 -3.07 4.62
N THR A 169 -3.36 -2.29 5.34
CA THR A 169 -2.90 -1.31 6.33
C THR A 169 -3.04 -1.89 7.74
N ALA A 170 -2.80 -1.09 8.77
CA ALA A 170 -3.05 -1.51 10.14
C ALA A 170 -4.56 -1.70 10.45
N GLN A 171 -5.46 -1.11 9.65
CA GLN A 171 -6.89 -1.10 9.93
C GLN A 171 -7.70 -1.98 8.98
N THR A 172 -7.31 -2.05 7.71
CA THR A 172 -8.11 -2.74 6.70
C THR A 172 -7.24 -3.26 5.56
N CYS A 173 -7.78 -4.23 4.83
CA CYS A 173 -7.18 -4.75 3.62
C CYS A 173 -7.95 -4.29 2.39
N TYR A 174 -7.24 -4.18 1.28
CA TYR A 174 -7.79 -3.75 0.00
C TYR A 174 -7.44 -4.75 -1.09
N THR A 175 -8.41 -5.11 -1.91
CA THR A 175 -8.21 -5.92 -3.10
C THR A 175 -8.12 -5.04 -4.34
N SER A 176 -7.35 -5.46 -5.33
CA SER A 176 -7.34 -4.79 -6.63
C SER A 176 -8.73 -4.78 -7.26
N SER A 177 -9.10 -3.62 -7.81
CA SER A 177 -10.28 -3.46 -8.66
C SER A 177 -10.13 -4.07 -10.07
N ALA A 178 -8.89 -4.21 -10.57
CA ALA A 178 -8.60 -4.70 -11.92
C ALA A 178 -7.31 -5.53 -11.94
N PRO A 179 -7.24 -6.61 -12.75
CA PRO A 179 -6.08 -7.50 -12.78
C PRO A 179 -4.84 -6.88 -13.43
N THR A 180 -4.99 -5.75 -14.11
CA THR A 180 -3.90 -5.01 -14.75
C THR A 180 -3.24 -3.97 -13.85
N ASN A 181 -3.79 -3.75 -12.66
CA ASN A 181 -3.22 -2.78 -11.72
C ASN A 181 -1.87 -3.26 -11.20
N GLN A 182 -0.92 -2.34 -11.10
CA GLN A 182 0.38 -2.57 -10.47
C GLN A 182 0.52 -1.66 -9.27
N TYR A 183 1.36 -2.08 -8.32
CA TYR A 183 1.55 -1.35 -7.08
C TYR A 183 3.03 -1.18 -6.80
N ILE A 184 3.47 0.07 -6.72
CA ILE A 184 4.86 0.36 -6.39
C ILE A 184 4.93 0.75 -4.94
N LEU A 185 5.72 0.00 -4.18
CA LEU A 185 5.90 0.22 -2.76
C LEU A 185 7.21 0.97 -2.52
N SER A 186 7.18 1.97 -1.64
CA SER A 186 8.38 2.69 -1.20
C SER A 186 8.26 3.10 0.26
N VAL A 187 9.38 3.11 0.97
CA VAL A 187 9.42 3.72 2.30
C VAL A 187 9.49 5.22 2.15
N PHE A 188 8.79 5.95 3.02
CA PHE A 188 8.95 7.39 3.19
C PHE A 188 8.97 7.74 4.66
N CYS A 189 9.85 8.67 5.04
CA CYS A 189 10.02 9.13 6.40
C CYS A 189 9.81 10.63 6.51
N SER A 190 8.93 11.03 7.43
CA SER A 190 8.67 12.44 7.77
C SER A 190 8.49 12.59 9.27
N GLY A 191 9.06 13.66 9.84
CA GLY A 191 8.95 13.94 11.27
C GLY A 191 9.49 12.83 12.18
N GLY A 192 10.50 12.07 11.73
CA GLY A 192 11.09 10.95 12.47
C GLY A 192 10.27 9.65 12.45
N SER A 193 9.14 9.61 11.76
CA SER A 193 8.34 8.40 11.54
C SER A 193 8.47 7.92 10.10
N CYS A 194 8.59 6.60 9.91
CA CYS A 194 8.73 5.96 8.60
C CYS A 194 7.59 4.98 8.37
N ALA A 195 7.00 5.00 7.18
CA ALA A 195 5.99 4.03 6.76
C ALA A 195 6.26 3.56 5.33
N MET A 196 5.73 2.38 4.99
CA MET A 196 5.70 1.89 3.62
C MET A 196 4.46 2.46 2.95
N TYR A 197 4.61 3.06 1.77
CA TYR A 197 3.52 3.63 0.99
C TYR A 197 3.37 2.90 -0.34
N ALA A 198 2.14 2.76 -0.82
CA ALA A 198 1.85 2.20 -2.14
C ALA A 198 1.36 3.28 -3.13
N MET A 199 2.03 3.39 -4.27
CA MET A 199 1.51 4.01 -5.48
C MET A 199 0.69 2.98 -6.26
N ILE A 200 -0.42 3.43 -6.84
CA ILE A 200 -1.24 2.64 -7.74
C ILE A 200 -0.84 3.03 -9.16
N GLU A 201 -0.57 2.06 -10.02
CA GLU A 201 -0.48 2.27 -11.46
C GLU A 201 -1.64 1.53 -12.11
N ALA A 202 -2.55 2.26 -12.75
CA ALA A 202 -3.75 1.71 -13.35
C ALA A 202 -4.04 2.33 -14.71
N GLY A 203 -4.84 1.64 -15.52
CA GLY A 203 -5.24 2.12 -16.85
C GLY A 203 -6.27 3.24 -16.81
N ASN A 204 -7.10 3.30 -15.74
CA ASN A 204 -8.13 4.31 -15.58
C ASN A 204 -8.04 5.00 -14.20
N ASN A 205 -8.44 6.27 -14.13
CA ASN A 205 -8.44 7.04 -12.88
C ASN A 205 -9.38 6.48 -11.81
N GLY A 206 -10.41 5.74 -12.19
CA GLY A 206 -11.34 5.09 -11.25
C GLY A 206 -10.84 3.75 -10.71
N ASP A 207 -9.80 3.18 -11.32
CA ASP A 207 -9.23 1.91 -10.88
C ASP A 207 -8.29 2.13 -9.69
N GLY A 208 -8.17 1.12 -8.85
CA GLY A 208 -7.27 1.08 -7.70
C GLY A 208 -7.59 -0.06 -6.74
N LEU A 209 -7.84 0.30 -5.49
CA LEU A 209 -7.92 -0.57 -4.32
C LEU A 209 -9.30 -0.45 -3.64
N ILE A 210 -9.98 -1.58 -3.51
CA ILE A 210 -11.32 -1.70 -2.91
C ILE A 210 -11.19 -2.34 -1.53
N PRO A 211 -11.68 -1.71 -0.45
CA PRO A 211 -11.55 -2.27 0.89
C PRO A 211 -12.42 -3.52 1.07
N VAL A 212 -11.87 -4.57 1.69
CA VAL A 212 -12.55 -5.87 1.86
C VAL A 212 -13.72 -5.81 2.84
N ASN A 213 -13.71 -4.87 3.79
CA ASN A 213 -14.74 -4.71 4.82
C ASN A 213 -15.68 -3.52 4.53
N GLY A 214 -15.73 -3.06 3.28
CA GLY A 214 -16.39 -1.81 2.90
C GLY A 214 -15.57 -0.57 3.31
N GLY A 215 -16.05 0.62 2.92
CA GLY A 215 -15.36 1.89 3.13
C GLY A 215 -14.94 2.57 1.82
N PRO A 216 -14.16 3.67 1.90
CA PRO A 216 -13.75 4.41 0.72
C PRO A 216 -12.69 3.63 -0.07
N THR A 217 -12.87 3.61 -1.40
CA THR A 217 -11.87 3.10 -2.34
C THR A 217 -10.70 4.08 -2.45
N VAL A 218 -9.49 3.54 -2.63
CA VAL A 218 -8.31 4.32 -3.00
C VAL A 218 -8.05 4.12 -4.48
N THR A 219 -8.11 5.18 -5.26
CA THR A 219 -8.04 5.12 -6.72
C THR A 219 -6.78 5.77 -7.25
N PHE A 220 -6.36 5.37 -8.44
CA PHE A 220 -5.24 5.97 -9.16
C PHE A 220 -5.44 7.48 -9.34
N GLY A 221 -6.65 7.91 -9.71
CA GLY A 221 -6.96 9.32 -9.92
C GLY A 221 -6.80 10.19 -8.67
N GLN A 222 -6.98 9.64 -7.47
CA GLN A 222 -6.77 10.36 -6.21
C GLN A 222 -5.29 10.66 -5.94
N GLN A 223 -4.36 9.95 -6.59
CA GLN A 223 -2.93 10.15 -6.43
C GLN A 223 -2.38 11.25 -7.33
N LEU A 224 -3.21 11.80 -8.21
CA LEU A 224 -2.85 12.81 -9.20
C LEU A 224 -3.35 14.19 -8.75
N ASP A 225 -2.65 15.23 -9.19
CA ASP A 225 -3.11 16.61 -9.05
C ASP A 225 -4.35 16.88 -9.90
N SER A 226 -4.88 18.11 -9.83
CA SER A 226 -6.06 18.52 -10.60
C SER A 226 -5.86 18.48 -12.12
N THR A 227 -4.63 18.38 -12.60
CA THR A 227 -4.32 18.22 -14.04
C THR A 227 -4.41 16.76 -14.48
N GLY A 228 -4.29 15.82 -13.54
CA GLY A 228 -4.29 14.39 -13.83
C GLY A 228 -2.96 13.87 -14.39
N PHE A 229 -1.87 14.65 -14.32
CA PHE A 229 -0.57 14.28 -14.89
C PHE A 229 0.56 14.20 -13.87
N THR A 230 0.41 14.85 -12.72
CA THR A 230 1.47 14.88 -11.69
C THR A 230 1.02 14.10 -10.46
N PHE A 231 1.85 13.17 -10.01
CA PHE A 231 1.63 12.51 -8.72
C PHE A 231 1.78 13.51 -7.58
N LEU A 232 0.84 13.48 -6.64
CA LEU A 232 0.88 14.27 -5.42
C LEU A 232 2.05 13.84 -4.53
N PRO A 233 2.64 14.74 -3.73
CA PRO A 233 3.68 14.36 -2.77
C PRO A 233 3.19 13.31 -1.77
N ILE A 234 4.08 12.40 -1.39
CA ILE A 234 3.85 11.41 -0.33
C ILE A 234 3.82 12.15 1.00
N THR A 235 2.66 12.15 1.65
CA THR A 235 2.49 12.74 2.98
C THR A 235 1.69 11.78 3.86
N PRO A 236 1.82 11.84 5.21
CA PRO A 236 1.06 10.98 6.11
C PRO A 236 -0.47 11.11 6.00
N THR A 237 -0.95 12.25 5.52
CA THR A 237 -2.37 12.55 5.29
C THR A 237 -2.75 12.53 3.80
N GLY A 238 -1.83 12.12 2.94
CA GLY A 238 -2.03 12.09 1.49
C GLY A 238 -2.88 10.91 1.02
N PRO A 239 -3.08 10.77 -0.29
CA PRO A 239 -3.91 9.71 -0.88
C PRO A 239 -3.24 8.32 -0.89
N TYR A 240 -2.02 8.20 -0.35
CA TYR A 240 -1.24 6.97 -0.39
C TYR A 240 -1.49 6.12 0.85
N LEU A 241 -1.69 4.82 0.65
CA LEU A 241 -1.92 3.87 1.75
C LEU A 241 -0.62 3.56 2.49
N MET A 242 -0.68 3.59 3.83
CA MET A 242 0.38 3.07 4.70
C MET A 242 0.28 1.55 4.79
N VAL A 243 1.12 0.84 4.04
CA VAL A 243 1.09 -0.61 3.88
C VAL A 243 1.80 -1.31 5.04
N THR A 244 1.16 -2.33 5.59
CA THR A 244 1.72 -3.24 6.61
C THR A 244 1.92 -4.64 6.06
N ALA A 245 1.12 -5.05 5.07
CA ALA A 245 1.21 -6.37 4.47
C ALA A 245 0.74 -6.39 3.01
N VAL A 246 1.27 -7.32 2.22
CA VAL A 246 0.84 -7.58 0.85
C VAL A 246 0.70 -9.08 0.56
N GLY A 247 -0.17 -9.42 -0.40
CA GLY A 247 -0.39 -10.79 -0.87
C GLY A 247 -0.97 -10.82 -2.28
N CYS A 248 -0.91 -11.99 -2.91
CA CYS A 248 -1.57 -12.29 -4.18
C CYS A 248 -2.59 -13.41 -4.00
N GLY A 249 -3.71 -13.36 -4.75
CA GLY A 249 -4.78 -14.37 -4.67
C GLY A 249 -5.64 -14.30 -3.39
N GLY A 250 -5.37 -13.34 -2.51
CA GLY A 250 -6.07 -13.17 -1.25
C GLY A 250 -5.32 -12.22 -0.32
N CYS A 251 -6.02 -11.72 0.71
CA CYS A 251 -5.41 -10.83 1.68
C CYS A 251 -4.54 -11.59 2.67
N PRO A 252 -3.31 -11.10 2.94
CA PRO A 252 -2.43 -11.73 3.91
C PRO A 252 -3.08 -11.69 5.29
N VAL A 253 -3.09 -12.83 5.96
CA VAL A 253 -3.34 -12.88 7.41
C VAL A 253 -1.99 -12.70 8.07
N THR A 254 -1.72 -11.51 8.61
CA THR A 254 -0.51 -11.25 9.39
C THR A 254 -0.53 -12.13 10.63
N PRO A 255 0.44 -13.06 10.80
CA PRO A 255 0.49 -13.90 11.99
C PRO A 255 0.74 -13.03 13.22
N ALA A 256 0.01 -13.29 14.29
CA ALA A 256 0.40 -12.76 15.59
C ALA A 256 1.73 -13.39 16.00
N GLY A 257 2.77 -12.58 16.22
CA GLY A 257 4.05 -13.07 16.73
C GLY A 257 5.09 -13.43 15.68
N CYS A 258 4.94 -12.90 14.47
CA CYS A 258 6.10 -12.21 13.89
C CYS A 258 6.29 -10.87 14.63
#